data_AF-A0A7Z9QVR8-F1
#
_entry.id   AF-A0A7Z9QVR8-F1
#
_cell.length_a   1.000
_cell.length_b   1.000
_cell.length_c   1.000
_cell.angle_alpha   90.00
_cell.angle_beta   90.00
_cell.angle_gamma   90.00
#
_symmetry.space_group_name_H-M   'P 1'
#
loop_
_entity.id
_entity.type
_entity.pdbx_description
1 polymer ?
#
loop_
_entity_poly.entity_id
_entity_poly.type
_entity_poly.pdbx_seq_one_letter_code
_entity_poly.pdbx_strand_id
1 'polypeptide(L)'
;MHLRKGLAISLCYIVALNILAAKELTSDDVFPNDRVLEVQITVAEKDWDTIRYQSRDFIPTLHESRKFKPIEAPYTYVDANVTIDGVKFPQVGLRKKGFIGSQSTSRPSLKIKLNHTDKKCQIDGLTNLTFNNNKQDKSLVSQFMGYALFNAADSPAPRCAYAEVTVNGTSLGIYSHVETVRKPFLKRVFG
;
A
#
# COMPACT_ATOMS: atom_id res chain seq x y z
N MET A 1 -46.65 -14.77 -63.23
CA MET A 1 -47.30 -14.54 -61.93
C MET A 1 -46.94 -15.68 -60.99
N HIS A 2 -45.91 -15.53 -60.15
CA HIS A 2 -45.90 -15.97 -58.75
C HIS A 2 -44.53 -15.76 -58.10
N LEU A 3 -44.61 -14.93 -57.05
CA LEU A 3 -43.60 -14.40 -56.16
C LEU A 3 -43.22 -15.45 -55.09
N ARG A 4 -41.94 -15.68 -54.84
CA ARG A 4 -41.41 -16.25 -53.57
C ARG A 4 -40.06 -15.56 -53.31
N LYS A 5 -39.99 -14.50 -52.47
CA LYS A 5 -39.74 -14.52 -51.01
C LYS A 5 -38.59 -15.50 -50.69
N GLY A 6 -37.35 -15.12 -50.39
CA GLY A 6 -36.88 -14.08 -49.48
C GLY A 6 -36.33 -14.77 -48.22
N LEU A 7 -35.00 -14.83 -48.07
CA LEU A 7 -34.36 -15.21 -46.81
C LEU A 7 -32.98 -14.52 -46.71
N ALA A 8 -32.98 -13.30 -46.17
CA ALA A 8 -31.76 -12.63 -45.74
C ALA A 8 -31.36 -13.24 -44.39
N ILE A 9 -30.27 -14.02 -44.39
CA ILE A 9 -29.67 -14.55 -43.18
C ILE A 9 -28.91 -13.39 -42.53
N SER A 10 -29.54 -12.72 -41.57
CA SER A 10 -28.88 -11.73 -40.72
C SER A 10 -27.97 -12.47 -39.74
N LEU A 11 -26.67 -12.49 -40.05
CA LEU A 11 -25.63 -13.01 -39.19
C LEU A 11 -25.44 -12.04 -38.01
N CYS A 12 -26.15 -12.27 -36.91
CA CYS A 12 -25.90 -11.57 -35.65
C CYS A 12 -24.54 -11.99 -35.10
N TYR A 13 -23.51 -11.19 -35.36
CA TYR A 13 -22.27 -11.21 -34.60
C TYR A 13 -22.57 -10.80 -33.16
N ILE A 14 -22.73 -11.78 -32.27
CA ILE A 14 -22.72 -11.53 -30.83
C ILE A 14 -21.26 -11.27 -30.46
N VAL A 15 -20.86 -10.00 -30.45
CA VAL A 15 -19.61 -9.57 -29.81
C VAL A 15 -19.82 -9.77 -28.31
N ALA A 16 -19.30 -10.88 -27.78
CA ALA A 16 -19.18 -11.06 -26.35
C ALA A 16 -18.17 -10.03 -25.82
N LEU A 17 -18.66 -8.87 -25.40
CA LEU A 17 -17.90 -7.98 -24.53
C LEU A 17 -17.73 -8.70 -23.19
N ASN A 18 -16.61 -9.39 -23.02
CA ASN A 18 -16.10 -9.75 -21.71
C ASN A 18 -15.70 -8.45 -21.00
N ILE A 19 -16.67 -7.84 -20.32
CA ILE A 19 -16.39 -6.81 -19.31
C ILE A 19 -15.76 -7.59 -18.15
N LEU A 20 -14.43 -7.70 -18.14
CA LEU A 20 -13.71 -8.19 -16.98
C LEU A 20 -14.03 -7.19 -15.85
N ALA A 21 -14.85 -7.61 -14.88
CA ALA A 21 -15.11 -6.80 -13.70
C ALA A 21 -13.76 -6.38 -13.12
N ALA A 22 -13.56 -5.08 -12.91
CA ALA A 22 -12.34 -4.59 -12.29
C ALA A 22 -12.20 -5.28 -10.94
N LYS A 23 -11.13 -6.05 -10.74
CA LYS A 23 -10.83 -6.68 -9.46
C LYS A 23 -10.75 -5.58 -8.40
N GLU A 24 -11.71 -5.58 -7.47
CA GLU A 24 -11.64 -4.75 -6.27
C GLU A 24 -10.92 -5.52 -5.18
N LEU A 25 -9.94 -4.88 -4.54
CA LEU A 25 -9.25 -5.48 -3.39
C LEU A 25 -10.09 -5.28 -2.13
N THR A 26 -10.19 -6.33 -1.33
CA THR A 26 -10.70 -6.27 0.03
C THR A 26 -9.56 -6.03 1.02
N SER A 27 -9.92 -5.81 2.29
CA SER A 27 -8.96 -5.67 3.37
C SER A 27 -8.12 -6.92 3.56
N ASP A 28 -8.65 -8.13 3.34
CA ASP A 28 -7.90 -9.38 3.51
C ASP A 28 -6.99 -9.67 2.32
N ASP A 29 -7.37 -9.26 1.11
CA ASP A 29 -6.54 -9.40 -0.09
C ASP A 29 -5.18 -8.70 0.04
N VAL A 30 -5.12 -7.63 0.85
CA VAL A 30 -3.89 -6.87 1.11
C VAL A 30 -3.20 -7.24 2.43
N PHE A 31 -3.66 -8.28 3.14
CA PHE A 31 -2.93 -8.86 4.26
C PHE A 31 -2.86 -10.40 4.20
N PRO A 32 -2.42 -11.00 3.07
CA PRO A 32 -2.27 -12.45 2.97
C PRO A 32 -1.16 -12.96 3.90
N ASN A 33 -1.31 -14.19 4.39
CA ASN A 33 -0.31 -14.88 5.22
C ASN A 33 0.37 -16.06 4.49
N ASP A 34 -0.05 -16.36 3.26
CA ASP A 34 0.34 -17.52 2.47
C ASP A 34 1.05 -17.15 1.15
N ARG A 35 1.11 -15.86 0.81
CA ARG A 35 1.77 -15.34 -0.38
C ARG A 35 2.38 -13.96 -0.13
N VAL A 36 3.24 -13.54 -1.04
CA VAL A 36 3.83 -12.19 -1.07
C VAL A 36 2.99 -11.30 -1.95
N LEU A 37 2.65 -10.10 -1.47
CA LEU A 37 1.99 -9.07 -2.27
C LEU A 37 2.96 -8.48 -3.28
N GLU A 38 2.48 -8.25 -4.50
CA GLU A 38 3.21 -7.50 -5.49
C GLU A 38 2.82 -6.03 -5.42
N VAL A 39 3.78 -5.14 -5.11
CA VAL A 39 3.55 -3.70 -5.01
C VAL A 39 4.49 -2.96 -5.96
N GLN A 40 3.93 -2.41 -7.02
CA GLN A 40 4.65 -1.60 -8.01
C GLN A 40 4.31 -0.13 -7.80
N ILE A 41 5.33 0.71 -7.71
CA ILE A 41 5.20 2.13 -7.46
C ILE A 41 5.85 2.88 -8.62
N THR A 42 5.14 3.87 -9.16
CA THR A 42 5.67 4.82 -10.14
C THR A 42 5.61 6.21 -9.55
N VAL A 43 6.73 6.93 -9.57
CA VAL A 43 6.89 8.26 -8.98
C VAL A 43 7.92 9.04 -9.81
N ALA A 44 7.78 10.36 -9.88
CA ALA A 44 8.78 11.18 -10.56
C ALA A 44 10.16 11.02 -9.90
N GLU A 45 11.24 10.93 -10.68
CA GLU A 45 12.60 10.72 -10.14
C GLU A 45 13.00 11.77 -9.09
N LYS A 46 12.67 13.04 -9.33
CA LYS A 46 12.91 14.13 -8.38
C LYS A 46 12.17 13.92 -7.04
N ASP A 47 10.95 13.42 -7.11
CA ASP A 47 10.14 13.15 -5.93
C ASP A 47 10.62 11.90 -5.19
N TRP A 48 11.12 10.90 -5.94
CA TRP A 48 11.78 9.75 -5.37
C TRP A 48 13.06 10.15 -4.63
N ASP A 49 13.89 11.01 -5.21
CA ASP A 49 15.07 11.57 -4.54
C ASP A 49 14.68 12.32 -3.26
N THR A 50 13.63 13.13 -3.32
CA THR A 50 13.08 13.82 -2.15
C THR A 50 12.76 12.81 -1.04
N ILE A 51 12.05 11.72 -1.36
CA ILE A 51 11.75 10.65 -0.40
C ILE A 51 13.03 10.01 0.15
N ARG A 52 13.98 9.63 -0.71
CA ARG A 52 15.19 8.89 -0.31
C ARG A 52 16.04 9.70 0.66
N TYR A 53 16.27 10.97 0.34
CA TYR A 53 17.22 11.83 1.06
C TYR A 53 16.61 12.62 2.22
N GLN A 54 15.28 12.72 2.34
CA GLN A 54 14.67 13.27 3.56
C GLN A 54 15.07 12.46 4.80
N SER A 55 15.43 13.18 5.87
CA SER A 55 15.76 12.60 7.17
C SER A 55 15.15 13.38 8.32
N ARG A 56 14.97 12.69 9.43
CA ARG A 56 14.61 13.21 10.74
C ARG A 56 15.84 13.29 11.61
N ASP A 57 16.08 14.46 12.17
CA ASP A 57 17.18 14.68 13.11
C ASP A 57 16.89 14.09 14.49
N PHE A 58 17.88 13.44 15.07
CA PHE A 58 17.76 12.72 16.33
C PHE A 58 17.57 13.65 17.53
N ILE A 59 18.40 14.70 17.63
CA ILE A 59 18.48 15.62 18.76
C ILE A 59 17.14 16.35 19.03
N PRO A 60 16.55 17.09 18.08
CA PRO A 60 15.25 17.71 18.31
C PRO A 60 14.18 16.66 18.53
N THR A 61 14.30 15.49 17.90
CA THR A 61 13.30 14.44 18.08
C THR A 61 13.27 13.92 19.51
N LEU A 62 14.36 13.75 20.25
CA LEU A 62 14.29 13.25 21.63
C LEU A 62 14.16 14.34 22.70
N HIS A 63 14.15 15.61 22.29
CA HIS A 63 14.11 16.74 23.20
C HIS A 63 12.80 16.84 24.00
N GLU A 64 12.88 17.40 25.22
CA GLU A 64 11.73 17.54 26.13
C GLU A 64 10.65 18.51 25.62
N SER A 65 11.01 19.42 24.72
CA SER A 65 10.09 20.39 24.11
C SER A 65 8.89 19.73 23.42
N ARG A 66 8.98 18.45 23.05
CA ARG A 66 7.87 17.64 22.54
C ARG A 66 6.69 17.52 23.49
N LYS A 67 6.91 17.65 24.80
CA LYS A 67 5.84 17.66 25.79
C LYS A 67 4.89 18.85 25.62
N PHE A 68 5.39 19.94 25.04
CA PHE A 68 4.69 21.21 24.97
C PHE A 68 4.22 21.58 23.56
N LYS A 69 4.84 21.01 22.52
CA LYS A 69 4.37 21.17 21.13
C LYS A 69 4.76 19.98 20.25
N PRO A 70 3.93 19.64 19.25
CA PRO A 70 4.32 18.70 18.20
C PRO A 70 5.55 19.19 17.44
N ILE A 71 6.44 18.27 17.07
CA ILE A 71 7.51 18.57 16.12
C ILE A 71 6.93 18.48 14.72
N GLU A 72 7.36 19.37 13.84
CA GLU A 72 7.08 19.28 12.42
C GLU A 72 7.44 17.89 11.86
N ALA A 73 6.55 17.36 11.02
CA ALA A 73 6.78 16.07 10.40
C ALA A 73 7.83 16.25 9.29
N PRO A 74 8.99 15.56 9.34
CA PRO A 74 10.10 15.80 8.41
C PRO A 74 9.93 15.12 7.06
N TYR A 75 8.81 14.41 6.85
CA TYR A 75 8.56 13.66 5.62
C TYR A 75 7.31 14.18 4.97
N THR A 76 7.46 14.65 3.74
CA THR A 76 6.38 15.15 2.91
C THR A 76 5.79 14.02 2.07
N TYR A 77 4.53 14.17 1.69
CA TYR A 77 3.96 13.34 0.62
C TYR A 77 4.34 13.92 -0.73
N VAL A 78 4.61 13.04 -1.68
CA VAL A 78 4.74 13.34 -3.11
C VAL A 78 3.69 12.53 -3.87
N ASP A 79 3.38 12.95 -5.10
CA ASP A 79 2.44 12.24 -5.95
C ASP A 79 3.07 10.97 -6.54
N ALA A 80 2.29 9.89 -6.54
CA ALA A 80 2.70 8.61 -7.10
C ALA A 80 1.49 7.83 -7.63
N ASN A 81 1.77 6.78 -8.40
CA ASN A 81 0.81 5.74 -8.75
C ASN A 81 1.28 4.41 -8.16
N VAL A 82 0.33 3.59 -7.72
CA VAL A 82 0.63 2.28 -7.13
C VAL A 82 -0.22 1.21 -7.79
N THR A 83 0.37 0.06 -8.06
CA THR A 83 -0.35 -1.15 -8.47
C THR A 83 -0.11 -2.22 -7.42
N ILE A 84 -1.19 -2.84 -6.92
CA ILE A 84 -1.15 -3.92 -5.92
C ILE A 84 -1.82 -5.14 -6.54
N ASP A 85 -1.07 -6.22 -6.75
CA ASP A 85 -1.56 -7.46 -7.39
C ASP A 85 -2.40 -7.20 -8.66
N GLY A 86 -1.91 -6.29 -9.52
CA GLY A 86 -2.54 -5.88 -10.77
C GLY A 86 -3.62 -4.80 -10.66
N VAL A 87 -4.07 -4.41 -9.45
CA VAL A 87 -5.08 -3.36 -9.23
C VAL A 87 -4.41 -1.99 -9.10
N LYS A 88 -4.81 -1.04 -9.95
CA LYS A 88 -4.18 0.29 -10.04
C LYS A 88 -4.85 1.31 -9.13
N PHE A 89 -4.03 2.08 -8.43
CA PHE A 89 -4.39 3.21 -7.59
C PHE A 89 -3.62 4.45 -8.08
N PRO A 90 -4.24 5.30 -8.92
CA PRO A 90 -3.60 6.50 -9.42
C PRO A 90 -3.63 7.64 -8.39
N GLN A 91 -2.71 8.60 -8.52
CA GLN A 91 -2.70 9.85 -7.74
C GLN A 91 -2.73 9.64 -6.21
N VAL A 92 -1.96 8.65 -5.75
CA VAL A 92 -1.77 8.37 -4.32
C VAL A 92 -0.60 9.18 -3.78
N GLY A 93 -0.56 9.34 -2.47
CA GLY A 93 0.53 10.04 -1.79
C GLY A 93 1.57 9.03 -1.33
N LEU A 94 2.81 9.17 -1.78
CA LEU A 94 3.94 8.38 -1.30
C LEU A 94 4.78 9.22 -0.34
N ARG A 95 5.24 8.63 0.76
CA ARG A 95 6.24 9.28 1.62
C ARG A 95 7.16 8.30 2.31
N LYS A 96 8.31 8.81 2.75
CA LYS A 96 9.16 8.09 3.70
C LYS A 96 8.46 7.95 5.05
N LYS A 97 8.68 6.79 5.65
CA LYS A 97 8.48 6.51 7.08
C LYS A 97 9.86 6.19 7.64
N GLY A 98 10.19 6.77 8.78
CA GLY A 98 11.45 6.43 9.42
C GLY A 98 11.64 7.11 10.75
N PHE A 99 12.25 6.37 11.66
CA PHE A 99 12.88 6.91 12.85
C PHE A 99 14.20 6.15 13.07
N ILE A 100 15.28 6.90 13.32
CA ILE A 100 16.63 6.40 13.59
C ILE A 100 17.03 5.26 12.65
N GLY A 101 16.90 4.00 13.08
CA GLY A 101 17.36 2.81 12.36
C GLY A 101 16.59 2.47 11.08
N SER A 102 15.37 2.97 10.91
CA SER A 102 14.57 2.73 9.69
C SER A 102 14.79 3.79 8.59
N GLN A 103 15.55 4.85 8.88
CA GLN A 103 15.89 5.87 7.90
C GLN A 103 16.97 5.34 6.96
N SER A 104 16.58 4.94 5.76
CA SER A 104 17.49 4.46 4.72
C SER A 104 17.28 5.27 3.45
N THR A 105 18.38 5.65 2.81
CA THR A 105 18.36 6.31 1.50
C THR A 105 18.17 5.29 0.38
N SER A 106 18.79 4.12 0.48
CA SER A 106 18.67 3.05 -0.52
C SER A 106 17.40 2.21 -0.39
N ARG A 107 16.84 2.12 0.82
CA ARG A 107 15.70 1.23 1.12
C ARG A 107 14.75 1.85 2.16
N PRO A 108 14.14 3.01 1.88
CA PRO A 108 13.28 3.69 2.86
C PRO A 108 12.09 2.82 3.23
N SER A 109 11.61 2.90 4.49
CA SER A 109 10.25 2.43 4.77
C SER A 109 9.27 3.42 4.12
N LEU A 110 8.16 2.92 3.60
CA LEU A 110 7.23 3.71 2.80
C LEU A 110 5.85 3.72 3.45
N LYS A 111 5.16 4.85 3.28
CA LYS A 111 3.72 4.94 3.49
C LYS A 111 3.06 5.42 2.21
N ILE A 112 2.00 4.71 1.84
CA ILE A 112 1.13 5.08 0.75
C ILE A 112 -0.19 5.58 1.35
N LYS A 113 -0.64 6.75 0.93
CA LYS A 113 -1.95 7.32 1.25
C LYS A 113 -2.79 7.24 -0.02
N LEU A 114 -3.69 6.26 -0.07
CA LEU A 114 -4.55 6.01 -1.23
C LEU A 114 -5.42 7.23 -1.54
N ASN A 115 -5.99 7.83 -0.49
CA ASN A 115 -6.84 8.99 -0.62
C ASN A 115 -6.10 10.34 -0.61
N HIS A 116 -4.93 10.39 -1.27
CA HIS A 116 -4.14 11.62 -1.33
C HIS A 116 -4.84 12.68 -2.18
N THR A 117 -5.14 12.36 -3.43
CA THR A 117 -5.88 13.25 -4.34
C THR A 117 -7.37 12.92 -4.33
N ASP A 118 -7.76 11.71 -4.73
CA ASP A 118 -9.15 11.24 -4.63
C ASP A 118 -9.50 10.87 -3.18
N LYS A 119 -10.34 11.67 -2.52
CA LYS A 119 -10.71 11.46 -1.11
C LYS A 119 -11.53 10.19 -0.87
N LYS A 120 -12.13 9.61 -1.92
CA LYS A 120 -12.93 8.38 -1.84
C LYS A 120 -12.09 7.11 -2.02
N CYS A 121 -10.88 7.21 -2.56
CA CYS A 121 -10.01 6.06 -2.84
C CYS A 121 -9.65 5.30 -1.55
N GLN A 122 -9.99 4.01 -1.50
CA GLN A 122 -9.75 3.13 -0.36
C GLN A 122 -9.74 1.66 -0.78
N ILE A 123 -9.28 0.80 0.12
CA ILE A 123 -9.41 -0.66 0.06
C ILE A 123 -10.18 -1.07 1.31
N ASP A 124 -11.49 -1.29 1.20
CA ASP A 124 -12.35 -1.71 2.31
C ASP A 124 -12.12 -0.88 3.61
N GLY A 125 -12.24 0.44 3.51
CA GLY A 125 -11.97 1.38 4.62
C GLY A 125 -10.51 1.78 4.79
N LEU A 126 -9.56 0.99 4.28
CA LEU A 126 -8.13 1.30 4.37
C LEU A 126 -7.79 2.42 3.40
N THR A 127 -7.24 3.51 3.93
CA THR A 127 -6.75 4.66 3.15
C THR A 127 -5.23 4.79 3.19
N ASN A 128 -4.57 3.98 4.02
CA ASN A 128 -3.14 4.09 4.27
C ASN A 128 -2.49 2.72 4.40
N LEU A 129 -1.44 2.52 3.61
CA LEU A 129 -0.64 1.30 3.61
C LEU A 129 0.75 1.63 4.16
N THR A 130 1.30 0.73 4.98
CA THR A 130 2.62 0.91 5.61
C THR A 130 3.52 -0.25 5.21
N PHE A 131 4.67 0.06 4.61
CA PHE A 131 5.68 -0.91 4.19
C PHE A 131 6.97 -0.64 4.99
N ASN A 132 7.24 -1.50 5.97
CA ASN A 132 8.44 -1.40 6.80
C ASN A 132 9.61 -2.12 6.11
N ASN A 133 10.76 -1.44 6.00
CA ASN A 133 11.95 -1.96 5.32
C ASN A 133 12.70 -3.04 6.11
N ASN A 134 12.29 -3.32 7.35
CA ASN A 134 12.91 -4.31 8.23
C ASN A 134 14.43 -4.16 8.39
N LYS A 135 14.98 -2.95 8.24
CA LYS A 135 16.44 -2.72 8.22
C LYS A 135 17.18 -3.23 9.46
N GLN A 136 16.50 -3.31 10.60
CA GLN A 136 17.07 -3.77 11.87
C GLN A 136 16.78 -5.25 12.16
N ASP A 137 15.93 -5.91 11.37
CA ASP A 137 15.58 -7.31 11.51
C ASP A 137 16.13 -8.09 10.31
N LYS A 138 17.29 -8.71 10.48
CA LYS A 138 17.95 -9.49 9.41
C LYS A 138 17.11 -10.66 8.92
N SER A 139 16.24 -11.20 9.78
CA SER A 139 15.40 -12.35 9.44
C SER A 139 14.17 -11.95 8.62
N LEU A 140 13.76 -10.68 8.69
CA LEU A 140 12.49 -10.16 8.16
C LEU A 140 11.23 -10.80 8.78
N VAL A 141 11.34 -11.66 9.80
CA VAL A 141 10.20 -12.42 10.35
C VAL A 141 9.62 -11.84 11.63
N SER A 142 10.35 -11.00 12.37
CA SER A 142 9.99 -10.65 13.74
C SER A 142 8.65 -9.93 13.83
N GLN A 143 8.36 -9.01 12.90
CA GLN A 143 7.08 -8.31 12.86
C GLN A 143 5.93 -9.22 12.40
N PHE A 144 6.16 -10.03 11.36
CA PHE A 144 5.16 -10.95 10.84
C PHE A 144 4.74 -11.96 11.92
N MET A 145 5.72 -12.65 12.51
CA MET A 145 5.49 -13.64 13.57
C MET A 145 5.00 -13.01 14.86
N GLY A 146 5.54 -11.86 15.27
CA GLY A 146 5.14 -11.18 16.50
C GLY A 146 3.67 -10.79 16.47
N TYR A 147 3.22 -10.14 15.40
CA TYR A 147 1.81 -9.76 15.26
C TYR A 147 0.90 -10.98 15.06
N ALA A 148 1.34 -12.01 14.34
CA ALA A 148 0.59 -13.26 14.22
C ALA A 148 0.38 -13.93 15.58
N LEU A 149 1.42 -14.00 16.42
CA LEU A 149 1.36 -14.58 17.76
C LEU A 149 0.39 -13.82 18.67
N PHE A 150 0.43 -12.49 18.69
CA PHE A 150 -0.50 -11.70 19.49
C PHE A 150 -1.96 -11.94 19.07
N ASN A 151 -2.25 -11.92 17.77
CA ASN A 151 -3.60 -12.20 17.27
C ASN A 151 -4.05 -13.64 17.61
N ALA A 152 -3.15 -14.63 17.53
CA ALA A 152 -3.44 -16.02 17.91
C ALA A 152 -3.69 -16.20 19.42
N ALA A 153 -3.22 -15.27 20.24
CA ALA A 153 -3.46 -15.22 21.69
C ALA A 153 -4.62 -14.29 22.07
N ASP A 154 -5.52 -13.96 21.12
CA ASP A 154 -6.65 -13.05 21.29
C ASP A 154 -6.26 -11.64 21.80
N SER A 155 -5.01 -11.23 21.57
CA SER A 155 -4.51 -9.90 21.89
C SER A 155 -4.61 -9.00 20.66
N PRO A 156 -5.38 -7.88 20.69
CA PRO A 156 -5.58 -7.02 19.54
C PRO A 156 -4.26 -6.51 18.93
N ALA A 157 -3.93 -6.98 17.74
CA ALA A 157 -2.69 -6.62 17.05
C ALA A 157 -2.92 -6.34 15.55
N PRO A 158 -2.13 -5.42 14.94
CA PRO A 158 -2.15 -5.20 13.50
C PRO A 158 -1.97 -6.50 12.71
N ARG A 159 -2.64 -6.64 11.56
CA ARG A 159 -2.24 -7.67 10.57
C ARG A 159 -0.88 -7.31 9.96
N CYS A 160 -0.15 -8.32 9.51
CA CYS A 160 1.13 -8.15 8.82
C CYS A 160 1.23 -9.14 7.67
N ALA A 161 1.60 -8.66 6.49
CA ALA A 161 1.88 -9.46 5.31
C ALA A 161 3.27 -9.14 4.76
N TYR A 162 3.76 -9.97 3.84
CA TYR A 162 4.95 -9.66 3.05
C TYR A 162 4.56 -8.96 1.75
N ALA A 163 5.38 -8.00 1.33
CA ALA A 163 5.22 -7.32 0.06
C ALA A 163 6.59 -7.17 -0.64
N GLU A 164 6.67 -7.60 -1.90
CA GLU A 164 7.78 -7.25 -2.77
C GLU A 164 7.51 -5.85 -3.34
N VAL A 165 8.37 -4.90 -3.01
CA VAL A 165 8.18 -3.49 -3.38
C VAL A 165 9.12 -3.12 -4.52
N THR A 166 8.55 -2.68 -5.63
CA THR A 166 9.28 -2.17 -6.80
C THR A 166 8.97 -0.69 -6.99
N VAL A 167 9.99 0.14 -7.18
CA VAL A 167 9.85 1.58 -7.46
C VAL A 167 10.52 1.88 -8.80
N ASN A 168 9.79 2.49 -9.73
CA ASN A 168 10.29 2.84 -11.07
C ASN A 168 11.01 1.68 -11.78
N GLY A 169 10.44 0.47 -11.67
CA GLY A 169 11.00 -0.75 -12.27
C GLY A 169 12.16 -1.39 -11.50
N THR A 170 12.65 -0.78 -10.42
CA THR A 170 13.71 -1.32 -9.57
C THR A 170 13.13 -1.96 -8.30
N SER A 171 13.40 -3.24 -8.07
CA SER A 171 13.04 -3.91 -6.82
C SER A 171 13.82 -3.33 -5.64
N LEU A 172 13.11 -3.05 -4.54
CA LEU A 172 13.65 -2.71 -3.23
C LEU A 172 13.62 -3.91 -2.25
N GLY A 173 13.18 -5.09 -2.74
CA GLY A 173 13.05 -6.34 -2.00
C GLY A 173 11.81 -6.45 -1.12
N ILE A 174 11.85 -7.39 -0.16
CA ILE A 174 10.70 -7.81 0.66
C ILE A 174 10.51 -6.93 1.91
N TYR A 175 9.38 -6.25 1.98
CA TYR A 175 8.93 -5.43 3.10
C TYR A 175 7.90 -6.17 3.96
N SER A 176 7.78 -5.75 5.23
CA SER A 176 6.59 -6.06 6.03
C SER A 176 5.51 -5.02 5.78
N HIS A 177 4.41 -5.43 5.16
CA HIS A 177 3.19 -4.62 5.06
C HIS A 177 2.39 -4.74 6.36
N VAL A 178 2.42 -3.70 7.19
CA VAL A 178 1.76 -3.68 8.50
C VAL A 178 0.49 -2.85 8.45
N GLU A 179 -0.59 -3.38 8.99
CA GLU A 179 -1.87 -2.68 9.10
C GLU A 179 -1.72 -1.39 9.92
N THR A 180 -2.21 -0.28 9.36
CA THR A 180 -2.13 0.99 10.08
C THR A 180 -3.26 1.07 11.10
N VAL A 181 -2.90 1.20 12.38
CA VAL A 181 -3.85 1.43 13.48
C VAL A 181 -4.64 2.72 13.27
N ARG A 182 -5.85 2.57 12.73
CA ARG A 182 -6.84 3.62 12.43
C ARG A 182 -8.24 3.03 12.54
N LYS A 183 -9.27 3.81 12.18
CA LYS A 183 -10.69 3.39 12.25
C LYS A 183 -10.95 1.97 11.71
N PRO A 184 -10.42 1.52 10.55
CA PRO A 184 -10.66 0.15 10.08
C PRO A 184 -10.11 -0.92 11.03
N PHE A 185 -8.88 -0.74 11.51
CA PHE A 185 -8.27 -1.62 12.52
C PHE A 185 -9.11 -1.65 13.80
N LEU A 186 -9.47 -0.48 14.34
CA LEU A 186 -10.24 -0.38 15.59
C LEU A 186 -11.59 -1.08 15.45
N LYS A 187 -12.31 -0.82 14.35
CA LYS A 187 -13.58 -1.49 14.04
C LYS A 187 -13.43 -3.01 13.95
N ARG A 188 -12.35 -3.50 13.32
CA ARG A 188 -12.08 -4.93 13.16
C ARG A 188 -11.81 -5.64 14.50
N VAL A 189 -11.09 -4.98 15.42
CA VAL A 189 -10.62 -5.64 16.65
C VAL A 189 -11.42 -5.29 17.91
N PHE A 190 -12.19 -4.20 17.90
CA PHE A 190 -12.96 -3.73 19.06
C PHE A 190 -14.47 -3.52 18.78
N GLY A 191 -14.91 -3.59 17.52
CA GLY A 191 -16.28 -3.21 17.11
C GLY A 191 -16.45 -1.73 16.82
#